data_AF-A0A392PC83-F1
#
_entry.id   AF-A0A392PC83-F1
#
_cell.length_a   1.000
_cell.length_b   1.000
_cell.length_c   1.000
_cell.angle_alpha   90.00
_cell.angle_beta   90.00
_cell.angle_gamma   90.00
#
_symmetry.space_group_name_H-M   'P 1'
#
loop_
_entity.id
_entity.type
_entity.pdbx_description
1 polymer ?
#
loop_
_entity_poly.entity_id
_entity_poly.type
_entity_poly.pdbx_seq_one_letter_code
_entity_poly.pdbx_strand_id
1 'polypeptide(L)'
;MKKRKFRTETRTSEPWGRLWKVQAPPKAKHLMWRICKECLPTQTRLRDHHVQCQIDCPLCLEFAEDDWHLFFDCEGSKEAWSTMGLDQIIQPRMQLFDNAKELIFDVCKKESKYVAGQMAMLLWMLWHNRNNMVWNEEKINARDIGCFGSTYME
;
A
#
# COMPACT_ATOMS: atom_id res chain seq x y z
N MET A 1 -9.98 -24.97 22.73
CA MET A 1 -8.50 -24.95 22.58
C MET A 1 -8.13 -25.35 21.15
N LYS A 2 -7.89 -24.39 20.24
CA LYS A 2 -7.46 -24.67 18.86
C LYS A 2 -5.94 -24.57 18.79
N LYS A 3 -5.27 -25.67 18.46
CA LYS A 3 -3.81 -25.76 18.33
C LYS A 3 -3.35 -24.89 17.14
N ARG A 4 -2.52 -23.87 17.39
CA ARG A 4 -1.81 -23.10 16.36
C ARG A 4 -0.92 -24.08 15.58
N LYS A 5 -1.20 -24.30 14.30
CA LYS A 5 -0.26 -24.94 13.38
C LYS A 5 0.91 -23.98 13.17
N PHE A 6 2.08 -24.34 13.68
CA PHE A 6 3.33 -23.67 13.32
C PHE A 6 3.60 -23.96 11.84
N ARG A 7 3.46 -22.96 10.98
CA ARG A 7 3.82 -23.05 9.57
C ARG A 7 5.34 -22.93 9.51
N THR A 8 6.02 -23.99 9.12
CA THR A 8 7.45 -23.95 8.77
C THR A 8 7.61 -23.11 7.51
N GLU A 9 7.98 -21.84 7.68
CA GLU A 9 8.37 -20.97 6.58
C GLU A 9 9.72 -21.41 6.02
N THR A 10 9.70 -21.94 4.80
CA THR A 10 10.90 -22.04 3.98
C THR A 10 11.39 -20.61 3.70
N ARG A 11 12.60 -20.30 4.16
CA ARG A 11 13.22 -18.97 4.06
C ARG A 11 13.62 -18.66 2.61
N THR A 12 12.64 -18.42 1.73
CA THR A 12 12.89 -17.81 0.42
C THR A 12 13.42 -16.41 0.66
N SER A 13 14.61 -16.10 0.15
CA SER A 13 15.16 -14.75 0.26
C SER A 13 14.19 -13.78 -0.43
N GLU A 14 13.59 -12.90 0.37
CA GLU A 14 12.68 -11.85 -0.10
C GLU A 14 13.33 -11.07 -1.27
N PRO A 15 12.59 -10.77 -2.36
CA PRO A 15 13.16 -10.26 -3.60
C PRO A 15 13.49 -8.75 -3.57
N TRP A 16 14.14 -8.28 -2.50
CA TRP A 16 14.47 -6.87 -2.26
C TRP A 16 15.23 -6.21 -3.41
N GLY A 17 16.09 -6.97 -4.11
CA GLY A 17 16.86 -6.46 -5.24
C GLY A 17 16.00 -5.91 -6.38
N ARG A 18 14.76 -6.42 -6.56
CA ARG A 18 13.83 -5.87 -7.57
C ARG A 18 13.16 -4.58 -7.07
N LEU A 19 12.71 -4.57 -5.81
CA LEU A 19 12.07 -3.40 -5.18
C LEU A 19 12.98 -2.16 -5.25
N TRP A 20 14.28 -2.31 -4.92
CA TRP A 20 15.20 -1.17 -4.95
C TRP A 20 15.53 -0.67 -6.36
N LYS A 21 15.35 -1.50 -7.39
CA LYS A 21 15.59 -1.19 -8.81
C LYS A 21 14.39 -0.55 -9.51
N VAL A 22 13.25 -0.43 -8.84
CA VAL A 22 12.06 0.27 -9.34
C VAL A 22 12.40 1.72 -9.75
N GLN A 23 11.72 2.27 -10.75
CA GLN A 23 11.91 3.65 -11.19
C GLN A 23 11.03 4.59 -10.36
N ALA A 24 11.48 4.91 -9.15
CA ALA A 24 10.78 5.82 -8.25
C ALA A 24 11.77 6.57 -7.34
N PRO A 25 11.37 7.73 -6.78
CA PRO A 25 12.14 8.43 -5.77
C PRO A 25 12.44 7.56 -4.54
N PRO A 26 13.57 7.78 -3.85
CA PRO A 26 13.94 7.00 -2.66
C PRO A 26 12.86 6.95 -1.57
N LYS A 27 12.11 8.04 -1.37
CA LYS A 27 11.01 8.11 -0.38
C LYS A 27 9.89 7.09 -0.66
N ALA A 28 9.54 6.89 -1.93
CA ALA A 28 8.49 5.96 -2.34
C ALA A 28 8.96 4.51 -2.19
N LYS A 29 10.19 4.21 -2.61
CA LYS A 29 10.82 2.90 -2.39
C LYS A 29 10.93 2.54 -0.91
N HIS A 30 11.33 3.51 -0.08
CA HIS A 30 11.42 3.31 1.35
C HIS A 30 10.04 3.02 1.97
N LEU A 31 8.99 3.72 1.53
CA LEU A 31 7.63 3.39 1.96
C LEU A 31 7.23 1.96 1.55
N MET A 32 7.44 1.56 0.30
CA MET A 32 7.17 0.19 -0.14
C MET A 32 7.89 -0.84 0.74
N TRP A 33 9.16 -0.58 1.06
CA TRP A 33 9.91 -1.43 1.98
C TRP A 33 9.23 -1.52 3.36
N ARG A 34 8.75 -0.40 3.91
CA ARG A 34 8.02 -0.39 5.19
C ARG A 34 6.70 -1.16 5.13
N ILE A 35 5.97 -1.07 4.02
CA ILE A 35 4.75 -1.87 3.78
C ILE A 35 5.11 -3.37 3.77
N CYS A 36 6.11 -3.77 2.99
CA CYS A 36 6.57 -5.16 2.91
C CYS A 36 7.18 -5.70 4.23
N LYS A 37 7.56 -4.81 5.14
CA LYS A 37 8.02 -5.12 6.51
C LYS A 37 6.91 -4.99 7.55
N GLU A 38 5.68 -4.69 7.14
CA GLU A 38 4.51 -4.58 8.01
C GLU A 38 4.75 -3.64 9.19
N CYS A 39 5.41 -2.49 8.94
CA CYS A 39 5.85 -1.56 9.98
C CYS A 39 5.29 -0.13 9.79
N LEU A 40 4.14 -0.01 9.13
CA LEU A 40 3.42 1.26 9.05
C LEU A 40 2.53 1.49 10.28
N PRO A 41 2.43 2.71 10.81
CA PRO A 41 1.54 3.02 11.93
C PRO A 41 0.07 3.15 11.47
N THR A 42 -0.52 2.07 10.92
CA THR A 42 -1.96 1.98 10.66
C THR A 42 -2.73 1.90 11.97
N GLN A 43 -4.01 2.29 12.00
CA GLN A 43 -4.79 2.27 13.24
C GLN A 43 -4.87 0.88 13.86
N THR A 44 -5.06 -0.17 13.04
CA THR A 44 -5.08 -1.56 13.53
C THR A 44 -3.78 -1.92 14.25
N ARG A 45 -2.63 -1.60 13.65
CA ARG A 45 -1.31 -1.89 14.22
C ARG A 45 -1.02 -1.06 15.47
N LEU A 46 -1.41 0.22 15.48
CA LEU A 46 -1.28 1.07 16.67
C LEU A 46 -2.08 0.51 17.85
N ARG A 47 -3.32 0.09 17.60
CA ARG A 47 -4.17 -0.57 18.61
C ARG A 47 -3.58 -1.89 19.08
N ASP A 48 -3.00 -2.71 18.19
CA ASP A 48 -2.30 -3.95 18.56
C ASP A 48 -1.09 -3.68 19.48
N HIS A 49 -0.51 -2.47 19.38
CA HIS A 49 0.53 -1.96 20.29
C HIS A 49 -0.02 -1.16 21.48
N HIS A 50 -1.30 -1.34 21.82
CA HIS A 50 -1.98 -0.74 22.97
C HIS A 50 -2.08 0.80 22.93
N VAL A 51 -1.94 1.42 21.75
CA VAL A 51 -2.26 2.84 21.57
C VAL A 51 -3.78 2.99 21.54
N GLN A 52 -4.31 3.92 22.35
CA GLN A 52 -5.73 4.25 22.31
C GLN A 52 -6.01 5.16 21.10
N CYS A 53 -6.60 4.59 20.05
CA CYS A 53 -6.96 5.32 18.84
C CYS A 53 -8.25 4.76 18.22
N GLN A 54 -8.87 5.55 17.33
CA GLN A 54 -9.93 5.05 16.46
C GLN A 54 -9.35 4.01 15.51
N ILE A 55 -10.20 3.09 15.06
CA ILE A 55 -9.78 1.88 14.35
C ILE A 55 -10.08 1.97 12.87
N ASP A 56 -11.05 2.82 12.54
CA ASP A 56 -11.56 3.03 11.21
C ASP A 56 -10.53 3.77 10.36
N CYS A 57 -10.53 3.46 9.07
CA CYS A 57 -9.74 4.11 8.06
C CYS A 57 -10.04 5.61 8.06
N PRO A 58 -9.03 6.47 8.29
CA PRO A 58 -9.24 7.92 8.30
C PRO A 58 -9.76 8.47 6.98
N LEU A 59 -9.61 7.72 5.88
CA LEU A 59 -10.01 8.16 4.55
C LEU A 59 -11.46 7.83 4.21
N CYS A 60 -11.98 6.65 4.58
CA CYS A 60 -13.35 6.23 4.26
C CYS A 60 -14.29 6.21 5.46
N LEU A 61 -13.76 6.06 6.68
CA LEU A 61 -14.52 5.94 7.94
C LEU A 61 -15.48 4.75 8.01
N GLU A 62 -15.33 3.75 7.13
CA GLU A 62 -16.25 2.61 7.02
C GLU A 62 -15.66 1.29 7.51
N PHE A 63 -14.35 1.08 7.32
CA PHE A 63 -13.67 -0.17 7.64
C PHE A 63 -12.41 0.08 8.46
N ALA A 64 -11.92 -0.95 9.18
CA ALA A 64 -10.70 -0.83 9.96
C ALA A 64 -9.47 -0.54 9.08
N GLU A 65 -8.58 0.35 9.55
CA GLU A 65 -7.36 0.70 8.82
C GLU A 65 -6.25 -0.35 9.01
N ASP A 66 -6.07 -1.24 8.04
CA ASP A 66 -4.83 -1.99 7.84
C ASP A 66 -4.14 -1.60 6.53
N ASP A 67 -2.96 -2.17 6.26
CA ASP A 67 -2.20 -1.86 5.05
C ASP A 67 -2.98 -2.27 3.78
N TRP A 68 -3.71 -3.39 3.81
CA TRP A 68 -4.43 -3.89 2.65
C TRP A 68 -5.61 -2.99 2.29
N HIS A 69 -6.44 -2.66 3.29
CA HIS A 69 -7.55 -1.75 3.13
C HIS A 69 -7.06 -0.39 2.68
N LEU A 70 -6.07 0.19 3.37
CA LEU A 70 -5.58 1.53 3.03
C LEU A 70 -5.09 1.62 1.58
N PHE A 71 -4.37 0.61 1.08
CA PHE A 71 -3.75 0.71 -0.24
C PHE A 71 -4.55 0.11 -1.39
N PHE A 72 -5.46 -0.84 -1.13
CA PHE A 72 -6.11 -1.60 -2.21
C PHE A 72 -7.62 -1.68 -2.07
N ASP A 73 -8.17 -1.91 -0.87
CA ASP A 73 -9.61 -2.16 -0.72
C ASP A 73 -10.46 -0.90 -0.46
N CYS A 74 -9.86 0.16 0.10
CA CYS A 74 -10.51 1.44 0.32
C CYS A 74 -11.01 2.01 -1.01
N GLU A 75 -12.26 2.50 -1.04
CA GLU A 75 -12.89 3.03 -2.25
C GLU A 75 -12.06 4.15 -2.90
N GLY A 76 -11.54 5.08 -2.09
CA GLY A 76 -10.63 6.12 -2.59
C GLY A 76 -9.32 5.55 -3.16
N SER A 77 -8.83 4.41 -2.68
CA SER A 77 -7.64 3.79 -3.23
C SER A 77 -7.94 3.13 -4.58
N LYS A 78 -9.09 2.44 -4.71
CA LYS A 78 -9.59 1.87 -5.98
C LYS A 78 -9.76 2.95 -7.05
N GLU A 79 -10.39 4.08 -6.70
CA GLU A 79 -10.55 5.22 -7.61
C GLU A 79 -9.18 5.79 -8.05
N ALA A 80 -8.21 5.88 -7.15
CA ALA A 80 -6.88 6.38 -7.46
C ALA A 80 -6.12 5.43 -8.42
N TRP A 81 -6.21 4.10 -8.22
CA TRP A 81 -5.65 3.10 -9.14
C TRP A 81 -6.27 3.19 -10.54
N SER A 82 -7.59 3.34 -10.60
CA SER A 82 -8.35 3.49 -11.85
C SER A 82 -7.93 4.77 -12.59
N THR A 83 -7.85 5.90 -11.89
CA THR A 83 -7.45 7.18 -12.47
C THR A 83 -6.02 7.16 -13.02
N MET A 84 -5.10 6.44 -12.36
CA MET A 84 -3.74 6.26 -12.83
C MET A 84 -3.61 5.25 -13.99
N GLY A 85 -4.69 4.57 -14.36
CA GLY A 85 -4.69 3.55 -15.42
C GLY A 85 -4.03 2.22 -15.04
N LEU A 86 -3.93 1.92 -13.74
CA LEU A 86 -3.29 0.69 -13.24
C LEU A 86 -4.28 -0.40 -12.82
N ASP A 87 -5.57 -0.17 -12.96
CA ASP A 87 -6.63 -1.10 -12.51
C ASP A 87 -6.48 -2.51 -13.10
N GLN A 88 -6.15 -2.61 -14.40
CA GLN A 88 -5.93 -3.89 -15.08
C GLN A 88 -4.74 -4.70 -14.53
N ILE A 89 -3.82 -4.04 -13.82
CA ILE A 89 -2.66 -4.66 -13.19
C ILE A 89 -2.98 -5.03 -11.75
N ILE A 90 -3.72 -4.19 -11.04
CA ILE A 90 -3.97 -4.32 -9.60
C ILE A 90 -5.17 -5.23 -9.29
N GLN A 91 -6.31 -5.08 -9.99
CA GLN A 91 -7.52 -5.86 -9.70
C GLN A 91 -7.31 -7.38 -9.77
N PRO A 92 -6.66 -7.94 -10.81
CA PRO A 92 -6.43 -9.38 -10.84
C PRO A 92 -5.57 -9.86 -9.68
N ARG A 93 -4.64 -9.03 -9.19
CA ARG A 93 -3.76 -9.36 -8.07
C ARG A 93 -4.47 -9.27 -6.72
N MET A 94 -5.44 -8.36 -6.58
CA MET A 94 -6.30 -8.30 -5.40
C MET A 94 -7.16 -9.56 -5.22
N GLN A 95 -7.43 -10.30 -6.30
CA GLN A 95 -8.13 -11.59 -6.23
C GLN A 95 -7.20 -12.78 -5.93
N LEU A 96 -5.89 -12.61 -6.13
CA LEU A 96 -4.88 -13.66 -6.00
C LEU A 96 -4.14 -13.62 -4.65
N PHE A 97 -3.99 -12.43 -4.08
CA PHE A 97 -3.24 -12.19 -2.85
C PHE A 97 -4.16 -11.63 -1.78
N ASP A 98 -3.84 -11.92 -0.51
CA ASP A 98 -4.57 -11.45 0.66
C ASP A 98 -3.76 -10.42 1.48
N ASN A 99 -2.56 -10.05 1.01
CA ASN A 99 -1.68 -9.13 1.71
C ASN A 99 -0.87 -8.24 0.75
N ALA A 100 -0.56 -7.03 1.22
CA ALA A 100 0.09 -5.99 0.43
C ALA A 100 1.50 -6.38 -0.02
N LYS A 101 2.23 -7.13 0.82
CA LYS A 101 3.61 -7.56 0.58
C LYS A 101 3.71 -8.46 -0.65
N GLU A 102 2.86 -9.47 -0.75
CA GLU A 102 2.87 -10.42 -1.86
C GLU A 102 2.50 -9.73 -3.19
N LEU A 103 1.48 -8.87 -3.17
CA LEU A 103 1.08 -8.08 -4.34
C LEU A 103 2.21 -7.18 -4.83
N ILE A 104 2.84 -6.42 -3.91
CA ILE A 104 3.96 -5.53 -4.23
C ILE A 104 5.12 -6.30 -4.85
N PHE A 105 5.50 -7.44 -4.26
CA PHE A 105 6.59 -8.26 -4.80
C PHE A 105 6.24 -8.90 -6.14
N ASP A 106 4.98 -9.26 -6.37
CA ASP A 106 4.53 -9.77 -7.66
C ASP A 106 4.64 -8.71 -8.76
N VAL A 107 4.18 -7.47 -8.50
CA VAL A 107 4.34 -6.34 -9.42
C VAL A 107 5.82 -6.06 -9.69
N CYS A 108 6.66 -5.99 -8.66
CA CYS A 108 8.11 -5.80 -8.82
C CYS A 108 8.79 -6.92 -9.64
N LYS A 109 8.19 -8.12 -9.66
CA LYS A 109 8.73 -9.29 -10.36
C LYS A 109 8.26 -9.40 -11.80
N LYS A 110 6.99 -9.11 -12.06
CA LYS A 110 6.32 -9.39 -13.35
C LYS A 110 6.16 -8.15 -14.22
N GLU A 111 6.07 -6.96 -13.63
CA GLU A 111 5.89 -5.71 -14.38
C GLU A 111 7.22 -5.00 -14.65
N SER A 112 7.17 -4.00 -15.54
CA SER A 112 8.33 -3.15 -15.81
C SER A 112 8.72 -2.33 -14.58
N LYS A 113 9.99 -1.90 -14.51
CA LYS A 113 10.48 -1.01 -13.43
C LYS A 113 9.71 0.32 -13.38
N TYR A 114 9.20 0.77 -14.52
CA TYR A 114 8.39 1.96 -14.68
C TYR A 114 7.00 1.77 -14.05
N VAL A 115 6.30 0.70 -14.39
CA VAL A 115 4.97 0.36 -13.82
C VAL A 115 5.08 0.13 -12.31
N ALA A 116 6.09 -0.61 -11.86
CA ALA A 116 6.35 -0.76 -10.43
C ALA A 116 6.67 0.60 -9.76
N GLY A 117 7.20 1.56 -10.52
CA GLY A 117 7.48 2.93 -10.08
C GLY A 117 6.20 3.74 -9.89
N GLN A 118 5.25 3.60 -10.83
CA GLN A 118 3.91 4.17 -10.71
C GLN A 118 3.21 3.66 -9.46
N MET A 119 3.24 2.35 -9.24
CA MET A 119 2.71 1.74 -8.01
C MET A 119 3.40 2.32 -6.77
N ALA A 120 4.73 2.43 -6.76
CA ALA A 120 5.47 3.01 -5.64
C ALA A 120 5.01 4.45 -5.32
N MET A 121 4.83 5.27 -6.35
CA MET A 121 4.40 6.66 -6.21
C MET A 121 2.96 6.74 -5.70
N LEU A 122 2.06 5.91 -6.21
CA LEU A 122 0.67 5.91 -5.78
C LEU A 122 0.50 5.47 -4.33
N LEU A 123 1.20 4.41 -3.91
CA LEU A 123 1.29 4.01 -2.50
C LEU A 123 1.80 5.15 -1.62
N TRP A 124 2.82 5.88 -2.09
CA TRP A 124 3.36 7.03 -1.38
C TRP A 124 2.34 8.16 -1.21
N MET A 125 1.61 8.51 -2.26
CA MET A 125 0.60 9.56 -2.18
C MET A 125 -0.60 9.16 -1.33
N LEU A 126 -1.06 7.91 -1.40
CA LEU A 126 -2.14 7.41 -0.54
C LEU A 126 -1.73 7.48 0.94
N TRP A 127 -0.52 7.03 1.27
CA TRP A 127 0.02 7.13 2.62
C TRP A 127 0.17 8.59 3.07
N HIS A 128 0.63 9.47 2.17
CA HIS A 128 0.77 10.89 2.46
C HIS A 128 -0.59 11.56 2.72
N ASN A 129 -1.59 11.29 1.87
CA ASN A 129 -2.95 11.79 2.02
C ASN A 129 -3.59 11.31 3.33
N ARG A 130 -3.41 10.03 3.68
CA ARG A 130 -3.82 9.49 4.98
C ARG A 130 -3.18 10.24 6.13
N ASN A 131 -1.87 10.51 6.07
CA ASN A 131 -1.21 11.25 7.15
C ASN A 131 -1.70 12.69 7.25
N ASN A 132 -1.92 13.39 6.13
CA ASN A 132 -2.49 14.73 6.17
C ASN A 132 -3.88 14.73 6.79
N MET A 133 -4.71 13.72 6.50
CA MET A 133 -6.03 13.59 7.11
C MET A 133 -5.93 13.38 8.63
N VAL A 134 -4.96 12.57 9.09
CA VAL A 134 -4.75 12.29 10.53
C VAL A 134 -4.20 13.49 11.30
N TRP A 135 -3.28 14.25 10.72
CA TRP A 135 -2.53 15.29 11.44
C TRP A 135 -3.03 16.71 11.20
N ASN A 136 -3.65 16.96 10.05
CA ASN A 136 -4.06 18.29 9.60
C ASN A 136 -5.56 18.39 9.26
N GLU A 137 -6.31 17.28 9.33
CA GLU A 137 -7.72 17.20 8.88
C GLU A 137 -7.91 17.59 7.40
N GLU A 138 -6.84 17.45 6.60
CA GLU A 138 -6.81 17.77 5.18
C GLU A 138 -6.79 16.49 4.34
N LYS A 139 -7.67 16.41 3.34
CA LYS A 139 -7.75 15.28 2.41
C LYS A 139 -7.87 15.78 0.98
N ILE A 140 -6.99 15.28 0.12
CA ILE A 140 -7.10 15.37 -1.33
C ILE A 140 -7.99 14.22 -1.80
N ASN A 141 -8.85 14.46 -2.78
CA ASN A 141 -9.70 13.42 -3.35
C ASN A 141 -8.85 12.38 -4.13
N ALA A 142 -9.39 11.18 -4.29
CA ALA A 142 -8.68 10.08 -4.91
C ALA A 142 -8.31 10.29 -6.38
N ARG A 143 -9.18 10.97 -7.13
CA ARG A 143 -8.93 11.34 -8.53
C ARG A 143 -7.69 12.21 -8.67
N ASP A 144 -7.56 13.25 -7.85
CA ASP A 144 -6.41 14.16 -7.88
C ASP A 144 -5.12 13.42 -7.50
N ILE A 145 -5.19 12.50 -6.53
CA ILE A 145 -4.07 11.60 -6.19
C ILE A 145 -3.63 10.79 -7.41
N GLY A 146 -4.56 10.15 -8.12
CA GLY A 146 -4.25 9.37 -9.33
C GLY A 146 -3.65 10.23 -10.45
N CYS A 147 -4.17 11.44 -10.65
CA CYS A 147 -3.64 12.41 -11.61
C CYS A 147 -2.19 12.81 -11.27
N PHE A 148 -1.91 13.21 -10.02
CA PHE A 148 -0.58 13.66 -9.61
C PHE A 148 0.48 12.56 -9.69
N GLY A 149 0.10 11.30 -9.44
CA GLY A 149 1.03 10.17 -9.56
C GLY A 149 1.66 10.03 -10.93
N SER A 150 0.93 10.45 -11.95
CA SER A 150 1.40 10.42 -13.34
C SER A 150 2.45 11.49 -13.62
N THR A 151 2.37 12.64 -12.94
CA THR A 151 3.27 13.80 -13.15
C THR A 151 4.63 13.65 -12.46
N TYR A 152 4.70 12.96 -11.32
CA TYR A 152 5.95 12.82 -10.54
C TYR A 152 6.98 11.82 -11.11
N MET A 153 6.73 11.26 -12.29
CA MET A 153 7.66 10.33 -12.94
C MET A 153 8.38 10.87 -14.18
N GLU A 154 8.07 12.11 -14.59
CA GLU A 154 8.86 12.90 -15.55
C GLU A 154 10.02 13.62 -14.84
#